data_AF-A0A6P7XZK4-F1
#
_entry.id   AF-A0A6P7XZK4-F1
#
_cell.length_a   1.000
_cell.length_b   1.000
_cell.length_c   1.000
_cell.angle_alpha   90.00
_cell.angle_beta   90.00
_cell.angle_gamma   90.00
#
_symmetry.space_group_name_H-M   'P 1'
#
loop_
_entity.id
_entity.type
_entity.pdbx_description
1 polymer ?
#
loop_
_entity_poly.entity_id
_entity_poly.type
_entity_poly.pdbx_seq_one_letter_code
_entity_poly.pdbx_strand_id
1 'polypeptide(L)'
;MPYAHCKGILYGTMTVELGGKVIIECEKSSYVTELEFKLKPFFGGSASINQISGKIKSEDEVLASLDGHWDGEVYLNDLKNGTRNIFWNPTSDIRKQRLKRHIVVFEEQTEFESERLWEHVTSAINEGDQNKATEEKYMLEEAQRKGTRERKENGTEWSPKLFTYDVSGNEWQYKYEE
;
A
#
# COMPACT_ATOMS: atom_id res chain seq x y z
N MET A 1 0.68 -5.09 6.60
CA MET A 1 0.17 -3.79 6.08
C MET A 1 -1.04 -3.37 6.88
N PRO A 2 -1.27 -2.06 7.14
CA PRO A 2 -2.50 -1.60 7.77
C PRO A 2 -3.66 -1.76 6.79
N TYR A 3 -4.91 -1.86 7.29
CA TYR A 3 -6.08 -1.86 6.41
C TYR A 3 -6.56 -0.43 6.12
N ALA A 4 -7.19 -0.24 4.97
CA ALA A 4 -7.84 1.01 4.62
C ALA A 4 -9.32 0.96 5.02
N HIS A 5 -9.76 1.97 5.76
CA HIS A 5 -11.13 2.12 6.23
C HIS A 5 -11.77 3.37 5.61
N CYS A 6 -12.82 3.17 4.81
CA CYS A 6 -13.55 4.25 4.15
C CYS A 6 -14.73 4.72 5.01
N LYS A 7 -14.70 5.99 5.42
CA LYS A 7 -15.79 6.67 6.15
C LYS A 7 -16.53 7.63 5.21
N GLY A 8 -17.73 8.05 5.62
CA GLY A 8 -18.47 9.10 4.91
C GLY A 8 -19.25 8.61 3.69
N ILE A 9 -19.53 7.30 3.60
CA ILE A 9 -20.27 6.72 2.46
C ILE A 9 -21.73 7.20 2.44
N LEU A 10 -22.37 7.26 3.61
CA LEU A 10 -23.78 7.67 3.72
C LEU A 10 -23.96 9.14 4.11
N TYR A 11 -23.10 9.66 5.00
CA TYR A 11 -23.18 11.02 5.51
C TYR A 11 -21.79 11.63 5.70
N GLY A 12 -21.62 12.88 5.26
CA GLY A 12 -20.36 13.62 5.34
C GLY A 12 -19.43 13.39 4.15
N THR A 13 -18.20 13.90 4.24
CA THR A 13 -17.19 13.77 3.18
C THR A 13 -16.53 12.40 3.22
N MET A 14 -16.50 11.71 2.08
CA MET A 14 -15.83 10.42 1.96
C MET A 14 -14.33 10.57 2.27
N THR A 15 -13.83 9.78 3.23
CA THR A 15 -12.44 9.86 3.71
C THR A 15 -11.88 8.46 3.89
N VAL A 16 -10.62 8.26 3.51
CA VAL A 16 -9.88 7.01 3.76
C VAL A 16 -8.98 7.20 4.98
N GLU A 17 -9.10 6.32 5.96
CA GLU A 17 -8.23 6.24 7.12
C GLU A 17 -7.47 4.91 7.12
N LEU A 18 -6.19 4.93 7.50
CA LEU A 18 -5.43 3.71 7.76
C LEU A 18 -5.68 3.25 9.20
N GLY A 19 -5.95 1.96 9.37
CA GLY A 19 -6.28 1.36 10.66
C GLY A 19 -5.56 0.04 10.90
N GLY A 20 -5.47 -0.32 12.18
CA GLY A 20 -5.00 -1.63 12.62
C GLY A 20 -3.52 -1.67 12.95
N LYS A 21 -3.05 -2.87 13.29
CA LYS A 21 -1.68 -3.12 13.75
C LYS A 21 -0.83 -3.69 12.62
N VAL A 22 0.40 -3.21 12.54
CA VAL A 22 1.43 -3.68 11.61
C VAL A 22 2.61 -4.14 12.44
N ILE A 23 3.04 -5.37 12.22
CA ILE A 23 4.23 -5.92 12.86
C ILE A 23 5.36 -5.89 11.83
N ILE A 24 6.52 -5.36 12.25
CA ILE A 24 7.75 -5.37 11.48
C ILE A 24 8.77 -6.11 12.34
N GLU A 25 9.31 -7.20 11.81
CA GLU A 25 10.25 -8.09 12.50
C GLU A 25 11.55 -8.17 11.71
N CYS A 26 12.68 -8.19 12.41
CA CYS A 26 13.99 -8.40 11.80
C CYS A 26 14.62 -9.67 12.39
N GLU A 27 14.52 -10.78 11.66
CA GLU A 27 15.05 -12.08 12.08
C GLU A 27 16.55 -12.04 12.43
N LYS A 28 17.33 -11.21 11.72
CA LYS A 28 18.79 -11.09 11.93
C LYS A 28 19.18 -10.40 13.24
N SER A 29 18.33 -9.53 13.77
CA SER A 29 18.67 -8.66 14.91
C SER A 29 17.72 -8.80 16.09
N SER A 30 16.72 -9.70 15.99
CA SER A 30 15.63 -9.91 16.95
C SER A 30 14.79 -8.68 17.30
N TYR A 31 14.97 -7.55 16.60
CA TYR A 31 14.13 -6.38 16.75
C TYR A 31 12.73 -6.63 16.20
N VAL A 32 11.73 -6.26 16.99
CA VAL A 32 10.32 -6.31 16.61
C VAL A 32 9.66 -4.99 16.95
N THR A 33 8.82 -4.48 16.04
CA THR A 33 7.93 -3.38 16.36
C THR A 33 6.50 -3.68 15.95
N GLU A 34 5.57 -3.42 16.87
CA GLU A 34 4.15 -3.34 16.59
C GLU A 34 3.77 -1.86 16.48
N LEU A 35 3.36 -1.44 15.28
CA LEU A 35 2.86 -0.11 14.95
C LEU A 35 1.34 -0.16 14.77
N GLU A 36 0.61 0.56 15.61
CA GLU A 36 -0.82 0.75 15.50
C GLU A 36 -1.14 2.03 14.72
N PHE A 37 -1.88 1.88 13.62
CA PHE A 37 -2.52 2.97 12.89
C PHE A 37 -3.90 3.22 13.51
N LYS A 38 -4.08 4.41 14.08
CA LYS A 38 -5.28 4.76 14.84
C LYS A 38 -6.30 5.42 13.93
N LEU A 39 -7.51 4.85 13.93
CA LEU A 39 -8.67 5.48 13.33
C LEU A 39 -9.07 6.71 14.16
N LYS A 40 -9.61 7.73 13.49
CA LYS A 40 -10.10 8.93 14.17
C LYS A 40 -11.25 8.54 15.12
N PRO A 41 -11.17 8.84 16.43
CA PRO A 41 -12.25 8.57 17.37
C PRO A 41 -13.45 9.50 17.12
N PHE A 42 -14.64 9.06 17.54
CA PHE A 42 -15.90 9.79 17.28
C PHE A 42 -15.90 11.22 17.85
N PHE A 43 -15.30 11.41 19.03
CA PHE A 43 -15.15 12.71 19.68
C PHE A 43 -13.77 13.37 19.44
N GLY A 44 -12.99 12.84 18.49
CA GLY A 44 -11.65 13.34 18.19
C GLY A 44 -11.64 14.53 17.23
N GLY A 45 -10.82 15.54 17.53
CA GLY A 45 -10.55 16.66 16.61
C GLY A 45 -9.66 16.26 15.42
N SER A 46 -9.28 17.24 14.60
CA SER A 46 -8.35 17.02 13.47
C SER A 46 -6.99 16.47 13.93
N ALA A 47 -6.54 16.82 15.14
CA ALA A 47 -5.31 16.32 15.77
C ALA A 47 -5.31 14.81 16.08
N SER A 48 -6.41 14.10 15.86
CA SER A 48 -6.49 12.64 16.02
C SER A 48 -6.56 11.86 14.70
N ILE A 49 -6.39 12.55 13.57
CA ILE A 49 -6.35 11.93 12.24
C ILE A 49 -4.92 11.43 11.97
N ASN A 50 -4.79 10.30 11.29
CA ASN A 50 -3.50 9.75 10.84
C ASN A 50 -2.50 9.45 11.97
N GLN A 51 -2.99 9.24 13.19
CA GLN A 51 -2.13 8.94 14.32
C GLN A 51 -1.55 7.53 14.21
N ILE A 52 -0.30 7.39 14.61
CA ILE A 52 0.35 6.11 14.84
C ILE A 52 0.93 6.04 16.25
N SER A 53 1.04 4.83 16.78
CA SER A 53 1.89 4.58 17.93
C SER A 53 2.44 3.17 17.92
N GLY A 54 3.63 2.96 18.45
CA GLY A 54 4.20 1.63 18.56
C GLY A 54 5.31 1.54 19.58
N LYS A 55 5.79 0.32 19.77
CA LYS A 55 6.94 0.02 20.63
C LYS A 55 7.97 -0.73 19.82
N ILE A 56 9.25 -0.42 20.04
CA ILE A 56 10.37 -1.17 19.50
C ILE A 56 10.91 -2.03 20.62
N LYS A 57 10.96 -3.32 20.37
CA LYS A 57 11.43 -4.33 21.31
C LYS A 57 12.63 -5.06 20.74
N SER A 58 13.49 -5.54 21.62
CA SER A 58 14.48 -6.58 21.34
C SER A 58 14.20 -7.69 22.33
N GLU A 59 13.92 -8.90 21.84
CA GLU A 59 13.39 -9.97 22.69
C GLU A 59 12.13 -9.48 23.43
N ASP A 60 12.14 -9.45 24.76
CA ASP A 60 11.04 -8.97 25.60
C ASP A 60 11.27 -7.55 26.18
N GLU A 61 12.44 -6.95 25.97
CA GLU A 61 12.77 -5.60 26.47
C GLU A 61 12.20 -4.53 25.52
N VAL A 62 11.42 -3.59 26.07
CA VAL A 62 10.99 -2.40 25.32
C VAL A 62 12.11 -1.36 25.36
N LEU A 63 12.65 -1.03 24.20
CA LEU A 63 13.78 -0.11 24.07
C LEU A 63 13.34 1.33 23.79
N ALA A 64 12.30 1.47 22.98
CA ALA A 64 11.78 2.78 22.56
C ALA A 64 10.29 2.70 22.22
N SER A 65 9.64 3.86 22.16
CA SER A 65 8.29 4.00 21.62
C SER A 65 8.23 5.02 20.50
N LEU A 66 7.36 4.75 19.52
CA LEU A 66 7.03 5.66 18.43
C LEU A 66 5.63 6.23 18.66
N ASP A 67 5.43 7.52 18.42
CA ASP A 67 4.11 8.16 18.39
C ASP A 67 4.10 9.37 17.46
N GLY A 68 2.95 9.70 16.90
CA GLY A 68 2.79 10.90 16.08
C GLY A 68 1.83 10.66 14.92
N HIS A 69 2.10 11.30 13.78
CA HIS A 69 1.25 11.29 12.60
C HIS A 69 2.02 10.76 11.39
N TRP A 70 1.52 9.71 10.72
CA TRP A 70 2.26 9.08 9.61
C TRP A 70 2.41 10.00 8.38
N ASP A 71 1.54 11.00 8.26
CA ASP A 71 1.57 12.06 7.24
C ASP A 71 2.28 13.34 7.71
N GLY A 72 2.76 13.37 8.95
CA GLY A 72 3.43 14.49 9.60
C GLY A 72 4.58 14.03 10.48
N GLU A 73 4.69 14.60 11.68
CA GLU A 73 5.78 14.27 12.61
C GLU A 73 5.52 12.97 13.36
N VAL A 74 6.50 12.07 13.33
CA VAL A 74 6.61 10.90 14.18
C VAL A 74 7.81 11.08 15.08
N TYR A 75 7.62 10.82 16.36
CA TYR A 75 8.62 10.96 17.41
C TYR A 75 9.08 9.59 17.88
N LEU A 76 10.39 9.44 18.09
CA LEU A 76 10.98 8.31 18.79
C LEU A 76 11.31 8.75 20.22
N ASN A 77 10.81 8.00 21.18
CA ASN A 77 11.07 8.16 22.60
C ASN A 77 11.97 7.01 23.03
N ASP A 78 13.23 7.31 23.28
CA ASP A 78 14.20 6.34 23.77
C ASP A 78 14.04 6.20 25.29
N LEU A 79 13.71 4.99 25.73
CA LEU A 79 13.43 4.72 27.14
C LEU A 79 14.70 4.57 27.98
N LYS A 80 15.86 4.31 27.36
CA LYS A 80 17.13 4.16 28.06
C LYS A 80 17.72 5.50 28.47
N ASN A 81 17.60 6.52 27.62
CA ASN A 81 18.12 7.87 27.89
C ASN A 81 17.03 8.91 28.21
N GLY A 82 15.75 8.58 28.04
CA GLY A 82 14.63 9.48 28.30
C GLY A 82 14.49 10.61 27.27
N THR A 83 15.10 10.48 26.08
CA THR A 83 15.06 11.51 25.05
C THR A 83 13.90 11.30 24.08
N ARG A 84 13.32 12.39 23.59
CA ARG A 84 12.28 12.39 22.56
C ARG A 84 12.76 13.22 21.37
N ASN A 85 12.91 12.58 20.22
CA ASN A 85 13.43 13.20 19.01
C ASN A 85 12.47 12.98 17.84
N ILE A 86 12.50 13.87 16.85
CA ILE A 86 11.79 13.67 15.59
C ILE A 86 12.45 12.51 14.86
N PHE A 87 11.69 11.43 14.64
CA PHE A 87 12.10 10.27 13.88
C PHE A 87 11.81 10.43 12.40
N TRP A 88 10.62 10.94 12.08
CA TRP A 88 10.17 11.15 10.72
C TRP A 88 9.34 12.42 10.62
N ASN A 89 9.54 13.17 9.55
CA ASN A 89 8.68 14.29 9.17
C ASN A 89 8.74 14.44 7.63
N PRO A 90 7.66 14.16 6.89
CA PRO A 90 7.66 14.21 5.43
C PRO A 90 7.52 15.65 4.92
N THR A 91 8.50 16.49 5.23
CA THR A 91 8.56 17.90 4.79
C THR A 91 8.63 18.01 3.27
N SER A 92 8.29 19.18 2.75
CA SER A 92 8.39 19.46 1.30
C SER A 92 9.78 19.20 0.74
N ASP A 93 10.84 19.46 1.50
CA ASP A 93 12.22 19.25 1.04
C ASP A 93 12.60 17.76 1.04
N ILE A 94 12.17 16.98 2.03
CA ILE A 94 12.32 15.51 2.01
C ILE A 94 11.55 14.92 0.83
N ARG A 95 10.34 15.41 0.52
CA ARG A 95 9.56 14.95 -0.64
C ARG A 95 10.25 15.25 -1.97
N LYS A 96 10.93 16.39 -2.10
CA LYS A 96 11.71 16.74 -3.31
C LYS A 96 12.93 15.83 -3.51
N GLN A 97 13.46 15.24 -2.44
CA GLN A 97 14.60 14.31 -2.49
C GLN A 97 14.20 12.87 -2.87
N ARG A 98 12.91 12.58 -3.07
CA ARG A 98 12.46 11.26 -3.50
C ARG A 98 13.09 10.89 -4.83
N LEU A 99 13.52 9.64 -4.96
CA LEU A 99 14.01 9.10 -6.23
C LEU A 99 12.95 9.29 -7.32
N LYS A 100 13.39 9.76 -8.48
CA LYS A 100 12.51 9.90 -9.64
C LYS A 100 12.09 8.49 -10.09
N ARG A 101 10.79 8.24 -10.13
CA ARG A 101 10.25 7.02 -10.73
C ARG A 101 10.53 7.06 -12.24
N HIS A 102 11.23 6.06 -12.75
CA HIS A 102 11.34 5.80 -14.18
C HIS A 102 10.29 4.76 -14.55
N ILE A 103 9.58 5.00 -15.65
CA ILE A 103 8.58 4.10 -16.22
C ILE A 103 8.94 3.84 -17.67
N VAL A 104 8.51 2.68 -18.19
CA VAL A 104 8.59 2.37 -19.62
C VAL A 104 7.73 3.39 -20.37
N VAL A 105 8.26 4.00 -21.42
CA VAL A 105 7.51 4.98 -22.21
C VAL A 105 6.32 4.30 -22.88
N PHE A 106 5.22 5.02 -23.01
CA PHE A 106 3.92 4.44 -23.37
C PHE A 106 3.97 3.63 -24.67
N GLU A 107 4.72 4.10 -25.66
CA GLU A 107 4.86 3.46 -26.98
C GLU A 107 5.55 2.09 -26.90
N GLU A 108 6.47 1.93 -25.93
CA GLU A 108 7.25 0.71 -25.71
C GLU A 108 6.58 -0.30 -24.77
N GLN A 109 5.51 0.10 -24.08
CA GLN A 109 4.79 -0.79 -23.18
C GLN A 109 4.17 -1.98 -23.93
N THR A 110 4.06 -3.12 -23.28
CA THR A 110 3.32 -4.28 -23.80
C THR A 110 1.82 -4.16 -23.50
N GLU A 111 1.00 -4.95 -24.20
CA GLU A 111 -0.48 -4.92 -24.10
C GLU A 111 -1.02 -5.07 -22.67
N PHE A 112 -0.36 -5.83 -21.81
CA PHE A 112 -0.81 -6.12 -20.44
C PHE A 112 -0.12 -5.27 -19.36
N GLU A 113 0.68 -4.27 -19.75
CA GLU A 113 1.18 -3.28 -18.81
C GLU A 113 0.07 -2.32 -18.39
N SER A 114 0.02 -1.97 -17.10
CA SER A 114 -1.18 -1.36 -16.51
C SER A 114 -1.59 -0.04 -17.14
N GLU A 115 -0.64 0.81 -17.53
CA GLU A 115 -0.97 2.10 -18.13
C GLU A 115 -1.59 1.93 -19.52
N ARG A 116 -1.00 1.09 -20.39
CA ARG A 116 -1.59 0.73 -21.68
C ARG A 116 -2.92 -0.03 -21.53
N LEU A 117 -2.96 -1.07 -20.70
CA LEU A 117 -4.14 -1.91 -20.54
C LEU A 117 -5.37 -1.12 -20.07
N TRP A 118 -5.17 -0.10 -19.23
CA TRP A 118 -6.25 0.72 -18.66
C TRP A 118 -6.38 2.11 -19.31
N GLU A 119 -5.75 2.35 -20.47
CA GLU A 119 -5.67 3.69 -21.08
C GLU A 119 -7.05 4.31 -21.34
N HIS A 120 -7.99 3.56 -21.93
CA HIS A 120 -9.29 4.08 -22.34
C HIS A 120 -10.19 4.36 -21.13
N VAL A 121 -10.17 3.47 -20.14
CA VAL A 121 -10.85 3.67 -18.86
C VAL A 121 -10.32 4.94 -18.18
N THR A 122 -9.00 5.10 -18.14
CA THR A 122 -8.35 6.24 -17.50
C THR A 122 -8.64 7.55 -18.24
N SER A 123 -8.64 7.55 -19.57
CA SER A 123 -9.01 8.72 -20.39
C SER A 123 -10.44 9.16 -20.11
N ALA A 124 -11.39 8.21 -20.12
CA ALA A 124 -12.80 8.52 -19.86
C ALA A 124 -13.03 9.06 -18.42
N ILE A 125 -12.34 8.50 -17.42
CA ILE A 125 -12.38 9.03 -16.04
C ILE A 125 -11.87 10.47 -15.99
N ASN A 126 -10.74 10.76 -16.65
CA ASN A 126 -10.15 12.10 -16.68
C ASN A 126 -11.03 13.11 -17.43
N GLU A 127 -11.78 12.66 -18.45
CA GLU A 127 -12.79 13.45 -19.17
C GLU A 127 -14.09 13.64 -18.37
N GLY A 128 -14.27 12.92 -17.26
CA GLY A 128 -15.50 12.92 -16.47
C GLY A 128 -16.65 12.11 -17.08
N ASP A 129 -16.40 11.33 -18.14
CA ASP A 129 -17.40 10.49 -18.80
C ASP A 129 -17.52 9.12 -18.11
N GLN A 130 -18.41 9.05 -17.12
CA GLN A 130 -18.64 7.84 -16.34
C GLN A 130 -19.27 6.69 -17.14
N ASN A 131 -20.07 7.01 -18.17
CA ASN A 131 -20.71 5.99 -19.00
C ASN A 131 -19.64 5.28 -19.85
N LYS A 132 -18.81 6.07 -20.53
CA LYS A 132 -17.69 5.56 -21.33
C LYS A 132 -16.68 4.80 -20.46
N ALA A 133 -16.33 5.32 -19.28
CA ALA A 133 -15.44 4.61 -18.36
C ALA A 133 -15.99 3.23 -17.95
N THR A 134 -17.30 3.13 -17.74
CA THR A 134 -17.97 1.86 -17.39
C THR A 134 -17.96 0.89 -18.57
N GLU A 135 -18.21 1.37 -19.78
CA GLU A 135 -18.19 0.57 -21.02
C GLU A 135 -16.79 0.02 -21.30
N GLU A 136 -15.76 0.87 -21.29
CA GLU A 136 -14.36 0.48 -21.49
C GLU A 136 -13.91 -0.54 -20.43
N LYS A 137 -14.28 -0.31 -19.16
CA LYS A 137 -14.01 -1.25 -18.07
C LYS A 137 -14.69 -2.59 -18.32
N TYR A 138 -15.95 -2.58 -18.76
CA TYR A 138 -16.70 -3.79 -19.04
C TYR A 138 -16.05 -4.62 -20.17
N MET A 139 -15.62 -3.97 -21.25
CA MET A 139 -14.94 -4.64 -22.37
C MET A 139 -13.65 -5.34 -21.92
N LEU A 140 -12.81 -4.63 -21.16
CA LEU A 140 -11.57 -5.17 -20.60
C LEU A 140 -11.85 -6.38 -19.70
N GLU A 141 -12.80 -6.26 -18.76
CA GLU A 141 -13.11 -7.34 -17.83
C GLU A 141 -13.76 -8.55 -18.53
N GLU A 142 -14.62 -8.36 -19.54
CA GLU A 142 -15.19 -9.48 -20.29
C GLU A 142 -14.13 -10.21 -21.12
N ALA A 143 -13.15 -9.50 -21.69
CA ALA A 143 -12.02 -10.13 -22.36
C ALA A 143 -11.21 -11.03 -21.40
N GLN A 144 -10.98 -10.57 -20.16
CA GLN A 144 -10.32 -11.39 -19.12
C GLN A 144 -11.18 -12.58 -18.67
N ARG A 145 -12.50 -12.40 -18.54
CA ARG A 145 -13.44 -13.50 -18.23
C ARG A 145 -13.43 -14.55 -19.34
N LYS A 146 -13.47 -14.13 -20.62
CA LYS A 146 -13.39 -15.02 -21.78
C LYS A 146 -12.08 -15.81 -21.80
N GLY A 147 -10.93 -15.16 -21.65
CA GLY A 147 -9.64 -15.85 -21.60
C GLY A 147 -9.53 -16.84 -20.44
N THR A 148 -10.21 -16.58 -19.32
CA THR A 148 -10.28 -17.54 -18.20
C THR A 148 -11.15 -18.75 -18.53
N ARG A 149 -12.29 -18.55 -19.21
CA ARG A 149 -13.15 -19.65 -19.69
C ARG A 149 -12.39 -20.54 -20.69
N GLU A 150 -11.73 -19.93 -21.67
CA GLU A 150 -10.94 -20.66 -22.68
C GLU A 150 -9.80 -21.48 -22.06
N ARG A 151 -9.06 -20.90 -21.10
CA ARG A 151 -8.04 -21.64 -20.34
C ARG A 151 -8.62 -22.86 -19.63
N LYS A 152 -9.77 -22.69 -18.97
CA LYS A 152 -10.46 -23.78 -18.26
C LYS A 152 -10.93 -24.88 -19.21
N GLU A 153 -11.52 -24.50 -20.35
CA GLU A 153 -12.00 -25.44 -21.38
C GLU A 153 -10.84 -26.23 -21.99
N ASN A 154 -9.70 -25.59 -22.20
CA ASN A 154 -8.49 -26.20 -22.75
C ASN A 154 -7.61 -26.89 -21.69
N GLY A 155 -8.04 -26.94 -20.41
CA GLY A 155 -7.26 -27.52 -19.32
C GLY A 155 -5.90 -26.85 -19.10
N THR A 156 -5.74 -25.58 -19.49
CA THR A 156 -4.51 -24.81 -19.37
C THR A 156 -4.54 -23.94 -18.12
N GLU A 157 -3.54 -24.05 -17.25
CA GLU A 157 -3.43 -23.19 -16.07
C GLU A 157 -2.84 -21.82 -16.41
N TRP A 158 -3.29 -20.78 -15.69
CA TRP A 158 -2.65 -19.48 -15.74
C TRP A 158 -1.41 -19.48 -14.85
N SER A 159 -0.28 -19.00 -15.36
CA SER A 159 0.96 -18.86 -14.59
C SER A 159 1.49 -17.43 -14.66
N PRO A 160 2.00 -16.86 -13.54
CA PRO A 160 2.62 -15.54 -13.55
C PRO A 160 3.86 -15.48 -14.43
N LYS A 161 4.03 -14.38 -15.17
CA LYS A 161 5.19 -14.18 -16.05
C LYS A 161 6.49 -13.97 -15.29
N LEU A 162 6.44 -13.22 -14.19
CA LEU A 162 7.64 -12.71 -13.49
C LEU A 162 7.92 -13.37 -12.14
N PHE A 163 6.98 -14.17 -11.62
CA PHE A 163 7.09 -14.78 -10.29
C PHE A 163 6.86 -16.29 -10.35
N THR A 164 7.55 -17.01 -9.48
CA THR A 164 7.32 -18.44 -9.19
C THR A 164 6.89 -18.59 -7.75
N TYR A 165 6.01 -19.54 -7.50
CA TYR A 165 5.55 -19.84 -6.14
C TYR A 165 6.42 -20.94 -5.53
N ASP A 166 7.12 -20.64 -4.44
CA ASP A 166 7.78 -21.66 -3.63
C ASP A 166 6.80 -22.22 -2.62
N VAL A 167 6.40 -23.47 -2.85
CA VAL A 167 5.47 -24.20 -1.98
C VAL A 167 6.07 -24.47 -0.60
N SER A 168 7.40 -24.58 -0.50
CA SER A 168 8.08 -24.92 0.75
C SER A 168 8.11 -23.73 1.71
N GLY A 169 8.41 -22.54 1.19
CA GLY A 169 8.40 -21.28 1.93
C GLY A 169 7.02 -20.62 2.03
N ASN A 170 6.04 -21.05 1.22
CA ASN A 170 4.75 -20.38 1.07
C ASN A 170 4.91 -18.92 0.61
N GLU A 171 5.84 -18.69 -0.32
CA GLU A 171 6.28 -17.37 -0.77
C GLU A 171 6.38 -17.27 -2.30
N TRP A 172 6.25 -16.05 -2.82
CA TRP A 172 6.48 -15.75 -4.22
C TRP A 172 7.89 -15.22 -4.43
N GLN A 173 8.64 -15.87 -5.32
CA GLN A 173 10.00 -15.48 -5.68
C GLN A 173 10.01 -14.82 -7.06
N TYR A 174 10.81 -13.76 -7.21
CA TYR A 174 11.00 -13.11 -8.50
C TYR A 174 11.94 -13.96 -9.35
N LYS A 175 11.57 -14.22 -10.61
CA LYS A 175 12.31 -15.15 -11.48
C LYS A 175 13.74 -14.71 -11.84
N TYR A 176 14.09 -13.45 -11.61
CA TYR A 176 15.37 -12.85 -11.99
C TYR A 176 16.04 -12.16 -10.79
N GLU A 177 15.93 -12.77 -9.61
CA GLU A 177 16.55 -12.26 -8.37
C GLU A 177 18.09 -12.44 -8.36
N GLU A 178 18.63 -13.34 -9.19
CA GLU A 178 20.07 -13.56 -9.39
C GLU A 178 20.75 -12.48 -10.25
#